data_AF-A0A4R3PY77-F1
#
_entry.id   AF-A0A4R3PY77-F1
#
_cell.length_a   1.000
_cell.length_b   1.000
_cell.length_c   1.000
_cell.angle_alpha   90.00
_cell.angle_beta   90.00
_cell.angle_gamma   90.00
#
_symmetry.space_group_name_H-M   'P 1'
#
loop_
_entity.id
_entity.type
_entity.pdbx_description
1 polymer ?
#
loop_
_entity_poly.entity_id
_entity_poly.type
_entity_poly.pdbx_seq_one_letter_code
_entity_poly.pdbx_strand_id
1 'polypeptide(L)'
;MILEGLAAAFPQIPVVAEESVCSGRVPDISGGTFFLVDPLDGTKEFINRRHDFTVNIALIEGNVPVAGIVYAPAQRCAYVADGGRAEKLLLDAAWGLEHRQPSACACGVPN
;
A
#
# COMPACT_ATOMS: atom_id res chain seq x y z
N MET A 1 4.30 -8.00 12.12
CA MET A 1 3.05 -7.54 11.46
C MET A 1 3.37 -6.34 10.56
N ILE A 2 2.61 -6.06 9.48
CA ILE A 2 2.94 -4.96 8.53
C ILE A 2 2.95 -3.58 9.22
N LEU A 3 1.99 -3.34 10.12
CA LEU A 3 1.90 -2.09 10.88
C LEU A 3 3.13 -1.87 11.78
N GLU A 4 3.64 -2.93 12.42
CA GLU A 4 4.86 -2.86 13.25
C GLU A 4 6.09 -2.57 12.42
N GLY A 5 6.20 -3.17 11.22
CA GLY A 5 7.31 -2.92 10.30
C GLY A 5 7.33 -1.46 9.81
N LEU A 6 6.18 -0.91 9.45
CA LEU A 6 6.05 0.50 9.07
C LEU A 6 6.38 1.43 10.25
N ALA A 7 5.85 1.17 11.44
CA ALA A 7 6.12 1.97 12.62
C ALA A 7 7.60 1.94 13.04
N ALA A 8 8.29 0.81 12.83
CA ALA A 8 9.72 0.69 13.09
C ALA A 8 10.59 1.41 12.04
N ALA A 9 10.20 1.33 10.76
CA ALA A 9 10.94 1.96 9.67
C ALA A 9 10.73 3.48 9.60
N PHE A 10 9.54 3.96 9.96
CA PHE A 10 9.14 5.37 9.88
C PHE A 10 8.47 5.82 11.19
N PRO A 11 9.19 5.89 12.31
CA PRO A 11 8.61 6.18 13.63
C PRO A 11 7.96 7.56 13.73
N GLN A 12 8.35 8.50 12.87
CA GLN A 12 7.81 9.85 12.80
C GLN A 12 6.54 9.99 11.94
N ILE A 13 6.15 8.96 11.18
CA ILE A 13 4.99 9.00 10.30
C ILE A 13 3.86 8.15 10.91
N PRO A 14 2.72 8.75 11.29
CA PRO A 14 1.57 8.01 11.79
C PRO A 14 1.09 6.96 10.78
N VAL A 15 0.63 5.81 11.28
CA VAL A 15 0.05 4.75 10.47
C VAL A 15 -1.45 4.64 10.79
N VAL A 16 -2.28 4.93 9.80
CA VAL A 16 -3.74 4.79 9.85
C VAL A 16 -4.10 3.48 9.16
N ALA A 17 -4.70 2.55 9.89
CA ALA A 17 -5.19 1.29 9.34
C ALA A 17 -6.68 1.08 9.63
N GLU A 18 -7.42 0.48 8.71
CA GLU A 18 -8.88 0.28 8.83
C GLU A 18 -9.25 -0.38 10.17
N GLU A 19 -8.55 -1.47 10.53
CA GLU A 19 -8.78 -2.19 11.79
C GLU A 19 -8.52 -1.34 13.04
N SER A 20 -7.55 -0.42 12.97
CA SER A 20 -7.23 0.49 14.07
C SER A 20 -8.29 1.57 14.23
N VAL A 21 -8.80 2.10 13.12
CA VAL A 21 -9.90 3.08 13.10
C VAL A 21 -11.20 2.44 13.62
N CYS A 22 -11.54 1.23 13.17
CA CYS A 22 -12.69 0.48 13.68
C CYS A 22 -12.60 0.20 15.19
N SER A 23 -11.38 0.08 15.72
CA SER A 23 -11.12 -0.10 17.15
C SER A 23 -11.05 1.22 17.94
N GLY A 24 -11.39 2.35 17.31
CA GLY A 24 -11.40 3.68 17.94
C GLY A 24 -10.01 4.30 18.14
N ARG A 25 -8.95 3.70 17.57
CA ARG A 25 -7.58 4.23 17.63
C ARG A 25 -7.27 4.96 16.33
N VAL A 26 -7.56 6.26 16.32
CA VAL A 26 -7.20 7.15 15.22
C VAL A 26 -5.92 7.89 15.64
N PRO A 27 -4.78 7.70 14.94
CA PRO A 27 -3.57 8.47 15.19
C PRO A 27 -3.79 9.96 14.91
N ASP A 28 -3.00 10.82 15.56
CA ASP A 28 -2.96 12.23 15.19
C ASP A 28 -2.29 12.39 13.81
N ILE A 29 -3.05 12.90 12.84
CA ILE A 29 -2.61 13.17 11.47
C ILE A 29 -2.54 14.68 11.18
N SER A 30 -2.61 15.53 12.20
CA SER A 30 -2.58 16.99 12.05
C SER A 30 -1.30 17.52 11.40
N GLY A 31 -0.20 16.76 11.47
CA GLY A 31 1.04 17.01 10.76
C GLY A 31 0.94 16.85 9.23
N GLY A 32 -0.21 16.41 8.70
CA GLY A 32 -0.50 16.34 7.28
C GLY A 32 0.14 15.17 6.53
N THR A 33 1.07 14.45 7.15
CA THR A 33 1.75 13.29 6.55
C THR A 33 1.41 12.02 7.32
N PHE A 34 0.94 10.97 6.65
CA PHE A 34 0.63 9.68 7.28
C PHE A 34 0.62 8.53 6.27
N PHE A 35 0.82 7.30 6.76
CA PHE A 35 0.57 6.09 5.99
C PHE A 35 -0.89 5.66 6.15
N LEU A 36 -1.55 5.35 5.04
CA LEU A 36 -2.84 4.68 5.00
C LEU A 36 -2.61 3.22 4.61
N VAL A 37 -3.03 2.29 5.46
CA VAL A 37 -2.79 0.85 5.29
C VAL A 37 -4.11 0.09 5.30
N ASP A 38 -4.35 -0.70 4.25
CA ASP A 38 -5.39 -1.72 4.21
C ASP A 38 -4.71 -3.10 4.10
N PRO A 39 -4.65 -3.86 5.21
CA PRO A 39 -3.98 -5.15 5.22
C PRO A 39 -4.77 -6.27 4.55
N LEU A 40 -6.06 -6.06 4.20
CA LEU A 40 -6.92 -7.16 3.76
C LEU A 40 -8.07 -6.73 2.83
N ASP A 41 -7.72 -6.16 1.69
CA ASP A 41 -8.66 -5.95 0.58
C ASP A 41 -8.90 -7.28 -0.15
N GLY A 42 -9.87 -8.05 0.35
CA GLY A 42 -10.15 -9.42 -0.14
C GLY A 42 -11.07 -10.27 0.74
N THR A 43 -11.64 -9.72 1.81
CA THR A 43 -12.48 -10.44 2.80
C THR A 43 -13.74 -11.10 2.22
N LYS A 44 -14.17 -10.76 1.01
CA LYS A 44 -15.28 -11.47 0.33
C LYS A 44 -14.84 -12.74 -0.41
N GLU A 45 -13.56 -12.91 -0.73
CA GLU A 45 -13.04 -14.04 -1.50
C GLU A 45 -12.31 -15.09 -0.65
N PHE A 46 -12.06 -14.80 0.63
CA PHE A 46 -11.55 -15.78 1.60
C PHE A 46 -12.51 -16.97 1.78
N ILE A 47 -13.81 -16.75 1.58
CA ILE A 47 -14.86 -17.78 1.63
C ILE A 47 -14.73 -18.77 0.44
N ASN A 48 -14.10 -18.38 -0.66
CA ASN A 48 -14.01 -19.16 -1.89
C ASN A 48 -12.65 -19.87 -2.12
N ARG A 49 -11.77 -19.94 -1.12
CA ARG A 49 -10.39 -20.50 -1.27
C ARG A 49 -9.56 -19.83 -2.37
N ARG A 50 -9.92 -18.60 -2.77
CA ARG A 50 -9.08 -17.81 -3.67
C ARG A 50 -8.02 -17.11 -2.82
N HIS A 51 -6.76 -17.45 -3.08
CA HIS A 51 -5.60 -16.93 -2.36
C HIS A 51 -5.26 -15.48 -2.75
N ASP A 52 -6.10 -14.82 -3.55
CA ASP A 52 -5.90 -13.46 -4.01
C ASP A 52 -6.35 -12.47 -2.95
N PHE A 53 -5.43 -12.08 -2.07
CA PHE A 53 -5.57 -10.90 -1.22
C PHE A 53 -4.51 -9.88 -1.61
N THR A 54 -4.80 -8.61 -1.37
CA THR A 54 -3.82 -7.54 -1.53
C THR A 54 -3.56 -6.82 -0.22
N VAL A 55 -2.34 -6.31 -0.10
CA VAL A 55 -1.97 -5.34 0.92
C VAL A 55 -1.79 -4.00 0.22
N ASN A 56 -2.58 -3.01 0.62
CA ASN A 56 -2.54 -1.67 0.05
C ASN A 56 -1.90 -0.71 1.07
N ILE A 57 -0.86 0.01 0.66
CA ILE A 57 -0.19 1.01 1.49
C ILE A 57 -0.04 2.29 0.66
N ALA A 58 -0.50 3.41 1.18
CA ALA A 58 -0.32 4.73 0.57
C ALA A 58 0.34 5.70 1.55
N LEU A 59 1.24 6.54 1.06
CA LEU A 59 1.77 7.70 1.77
C LEU A 59 0.94 8.91 1.34
N ILE A 60 0.32 9.56 2.32
CA ILE A 60 -0.48 10.76 2.13
C ILE A 60 0.29 11.95 2.69
N GLU A 61 0.39 13.02 1.91
CA GLU A 61 0.93 14.32 2.32
C GLU A 61 -0.07 15.43 1.97
N GLY A 62 -0.50 16.22 2.95
CA GLY A 62 -1.43 17.33 2.73
C GLY A 62 -2.77 16.91 2.10
N ASN A 63 -3.26 15.72 2.46
CA ASN A 63 -4.44 15.06 1.87
C ASN A 63 -4.26 14.60 0.40
N VAL A 64 -3.03 14.56 -0.11
CA VAL A 64 -2.71 14.07 -1.46
C VAL A 64 -1.89 12.78 -1.36
N PRO A 65 -2.27 11.71 -2.08
CA PRO A 65 -1.43 10.51 -2.18
C PRO A 65 -0.19 10.83 -3.01
N VAL A 66 1.00 10.70 -2.41
CA VAL A 66 2.28 11.00 -3.08
C VAL A 66 3.01 9.74 -3.52
N ALA A 67 2.83 8.64 -2.79
CA ALA A 67 3.37 7.33 -3.13
C ALA A 67 2.45 6.21 -2.65
N GLY A 68 2.55 5.02 -3.26
CA GLY A 68 1.79 3.87 -2.81
C GLY A 68 2.28 2.55 -3.39
N ILE A 69 1.88 1.46 -2.74
CA ILE A 69 2.12 0.10 -3.15
C ILE A 69 0.87 -0.76 -2.95
N VAL A 70 0.50 -1.52 -3.97
CA VAL A 70 -0.49 -2.59 -3.91
C VAL A 70 0.26 -3.89 -4.11
N TYR A 71 0.33 -4.71 -3.08
CA TYR A 71 1.07 -5.96 -3.10
C TYR A 71 0.11 -7.15 -3.17
N ALA A 72 0.28 -8.02 -4.17
CA ALA A 72 -0.50 -9.23 -4.39
C ALA A 72 0.38 -10.49 -4.22
N PRO A 73 0.46 -11.07 -3.01
CA PRO A 73 1.40 -12.16 -2.71
C PRO A 73 1.15 -13.42 -3.53
N ALA A 74 -0.12 -13.78 -3.76
CA ALA A 74 -0.47 -14.97 -4.55
C ALA A 74 -0.05 -14.87 -6.02
N GLN A 75 0.05 -13.65 -6.54
CA GLN A 75 0.50 -13.37 -7.90
C GLN A 75 1.99 -13.04 -7.98
N ARG A 76 2.70 -13.03 -6.84
CA ARG A 76 4.10 -12.59 -6.71
C ARG A 76 4.36 -11.28 -7.47
N CYS A 77 3.46 -10.33 -7.31
CA CYS A 77 3.62 -9.03 -7.95
C CYS A 77 3.22 -7.90 -7.02
N ALA A 78 3.79 -6.73 -7.28
CA ALA A 78 3.42 -5.48 -6.64
C ALA A 78 3.20 -4.41 -7.70
N TYR A 79 2.31 -3.48 -7.43
CA TYR A 79 2.14 -2.26 -8.21
C TYR A 79 2.60 -1.11 -7.33
N VAL A 80 3.57 -0.35 -7.79
CA VAL A 80 4.11 0.82 -7.07
C VAL A 80 3.77 2.08 -7.85
N ALA A 81 3.46 3.15 -7.14
CA ALA A 81 3.25 4.47 -7.71
C ALA A 81 4.02 5.51 -6.91
N ASP A 82 4.70 6.42 -7.62
CA ASP A 82 5.44 7.55 -7.06
C ASP A 82 5.58 8.65 -8.13
N GLY A 83 5.38 9.92 -7.75
CA GLY A 83 5.61 11.07 -8.63
C GLY A 83 4.82 11.02 -9.95
N GLY A 84 3.59 10.50 -9.94
CA GLY A 84 2.74 10.37 -11.14
C GLY A 84 3.15 9.24 -12.09
N ARG A 85 4.08 8.38 -11.68
CA ARG A 85 4.48 7.16 -12.40
C ARG A 85 3.96 5.95 -11.66
N ALA A 86 3.58 4.92 -12.41
CA ALA A 86 3.22 3.64 -11.83
C ALA A 86 3.95 2.51 -12.54
N GLU A 87 4.44 1.54 -11.77
CA GLU A 87 5.19 0.39 -12.26
C GLU A 87 4.64 -0.91 -11.66
N LYS A 88 4.63 -1.97 -12.46
CA LYS A 88 4.40 -3.33 -12.00
C LYS A 88 5.73 -4.01 -11.74
N LEU A 89 5.90 -4.54 -10.54
CA LEU A 89 7.04 -5.33 -10.09
C LEU A 89 6.62 -6.80 -10.07
N LEU A 90 7.43 -7.67 -10.70
CA LEU A 90 7.32 -9.11 -10.56
C LEU A 90 8.40 -9.58 -9.58
N LEU A 91 8.00 -10.45 -8.65
CA LEU A 91 8.86 -10.98 -7.60
C LEU A 91 9.18 -12.44 -7.84
N ASP A 92 10.43 -12.81 -7.57
CA ASP A 92 10.88 -14.20 -7.63
C ASP A 92 10.38 -15.02 -6.41
N ALA A 93 10.75 -16.30 -6.36
CA ALA A 93 10.38 -17.20 -5.26
C ALA A 93 11.02 -16.84 -3.90
N ALA A 94 12.08 -16.03 -3.90
CA ALA A 94 12.76 -15.50 -2.72
C ALA A 94 12.28 -14.08 -2.35
N TRP A 95 11.24 -13.57 -3.01
CA TRP A 95 10.72 -12.20 -2.87
C TRP A 95 11.69 -11.10 -3.33
N GLY A 96 12.70 -11.47 -4.12
CA GLY A 96 13.57 -10.55 -4.84
C GLY A 96 12.83 -9.95 -6.05
N LEU A 97 13.26 -8.75 -6.46
CA LEU A 97 12.75 -8.13 -7.68
C LEU A 97 13.30 -8.84 -8.90
N GLU A 98 12.44 -9.48 -9.68
CA GLU A 98 12.80 -10.17 -10.91
C GLU A 98 12.69 -9.23 -12.12
N HIS A 99 11.61 -8.44 -12.19
CA HIS A 99 11.33 -7.61 -13.37
C HIS A 99 10.50 -6.36 -13.02
N ARG A 100 10.78 -5.22 -13.67
CA ARG A 100 9.95 -4.01 -13.64
C ARG A 100 9.28 -3.77 -14.99
N GLN A 101 7.99 -3.53 -14.99
CA GLN A 101 7.24 -3.09 -16.17
C GLN A 101 6.65 -1.71 -15.87
N PRO A 102 6.96 -0.68 -16.67
CA PRO A 102 6.19 0.56 -16.61
C PRO A 102 4.73 0.22 -16.86
N SER A 103 3.85 0.60 -15.95
CA SER A 103 2.42 0.52 -16.23
C SER A 103 2.05 1.79 -17.01
N ALA A 104 1.44 1.62 -18.17
CA ALA A 104 0.96 2.73 -18.98
C ALA A 104 -0.29 3.35 -18.30
N CYS A 105 -0.10 4.02 -17.18
CA CYS A 105 -1.13 4.83 -16.54
C CYS A 105 -0.49 6.15 -16.12
N ALA A 106 -0.32 7.04 -17.11
CA ALA A 106 0.03 8.42 -16.86
C ALA A 106 -1.25 9.15 -16.41
N CYS A 107 -1.49 9.21 -15.11
CA CYS A 107 -2.44 10.17 -14.55
C CYS A 107 -1.81 11.56 -14.64
N GLY A 108 -1.89 12.17 -15.82
CA GLY A 108 -1.67 13.60 -15.98
C GLY A 108 -2.74 14.33 -15.21
N VAL A 109 -2.35 15.07 -14.17
CA VAL A 109 -3.21 16.05 -13.51
C VAL A 109 -3.18 17.30 -14.40
N PRO A 110 -4.25 17.66 -15.13
CA PRO A 110 -4.26 18.92 -15.86
C PRO A 110 -4.26 20.08 -14.85
N ASN A 111 -3.34 21.03 -15.06
CA ASN A 111 -3.24 22.30 -14.35
C ASN A 111 -4.37 23.25 -14.75
#